data_AF-A0A8S9PMA7-F1
#
_entry.id   AF-A0A8S9PMA7-F1
#
_cell.length_a   1.000
_cell.length_b   1.000
_cell.length_c   1.000
_cell.angle_alpha   90.00
_cell.angle_beta   90.00
_cell.angle_gamma   90.00
#
_symmetry.space_group_name_H-M   'P 1'
#
loop_
_entity.id
_entity.type
_entity.pdbx_description
1 polymer ?
#
loop_
_entity_poly.entity_id
_entity_poly.type
_entity_poly.pdbx_seq_one_letter_code
_entity_poly.pdbx_strand_id
1 'polypeptide(L)' 'MVEFIGLLKVTVKKVPESYGLVKLEVYDYDTFSADDIMGEAELDIQPLVTSAMAFGDPEMFGDM' A
#
# COMPACT_ATOMS: atom_id res chain seq x y z
N MET A 1 -25.15 5.92 -16.78
CA MET A 1 -24.14 4.92 -16.40
C MET A 1 -23.95 5.10 -14.90
N VAL A 2 -24.25 4.08 -14.10
CA VAL A 2 -24.11 4.16 -12.63
C VAL A 2 -22.75 3.55 -12.34
N GLU A 3 -21.83 4.34 -11.80
CA GLU A 3 -20.49 3.85 -11.44
C GLU A 3 -20.61 3.07 -10.13
N PHE A 4 -20.14 1.83 -10.19
CA PHE A 4 -20.27 0.87 -9.10
C PHE A 4 -19.40 1.34 -7.94
N ILE A 5 -20.02 1.83 -6.87
CA ILE A 5 -19.41 1.93 -5.54
C ILE A 5 -18.99 0.51 -5.11
N GLY A 6 -17.75 0.10 -5.39
CA GLY A 6 -17.38 -1.32 -5.28
C GLY A 6 -16.00 -1.67 -4.77
N LEU A 7 -14.95 -0.89 -5.08
CA LEU A 7 -13.60 -1.30 -4.70
C LEU A 7 -12.67 -0.08 -4.58
N LEU A 8 -11.82 -0.08 -3.54
CA LEU A 8 -10.76 0.91 -3.35
C LEU A 8 -9.44 0.32 -3.80
N LYS A 9 -8.68 1.09 -4.58
CA LYS A 9 -7.30 0.77 -4.96
C LYS A 9 -6.35 1.65 -4.15
N VAL A 10 -5.43 1.04 -3.41
CA VAL A 10 -4.41 1.75 -2.63
C VAL A 10 -3.06 1.59 -3.29
N THR A 11 -2.36 2.69 -3.54
CA THR A 11 -1.05 2.71 -4.18
C THR A 11 -0.02 3.35 -3.28
N VAL A 12 1.17 2.74 -3.19
CA VAL A 12 2.33 3.33 -2.51
C VAL A 12 3.00 4.33 -3.44
N LYS A 13 3.08 5.61 -3.04
CA LYS A 13 3.73 6.65 -3.84
C LYS A 13 5.20 6.84 -3.52
N LYS A 14 5.55 6.70 -2.24
CA LYS A 14 6.92 6.91 -1.77
C LYS A 14 7.22 6.00 -0.60
N VAL A 15 8.30 5.24 -0.74
CA VAL A 15 8.93 4.52 0.35
C VAL A 15 10.14 5.33 0.81
N PRO A 16 10.22 5.75 2.09
CA PRO A 16 11.38 6.46 2.61
C PRO A 16 12.60 5.51 2.74
N GLU A 17 13.81 6.05 2.55
CA GLU A 17 15.07 5.27 2.65
C GLU A 17 15.31 4.72 4.07
N SER A 18 14.98 5.50 5.09
CA SER A 18 14.85 5.00 6.45
C SER A 18 13.41 4.56 6.64
N TYR A 19 13.22 3.28 6.98
CA TYR A 19 11.92 2.72 7.34
C TYR A 19 11.13 3.70 8.22
N GLY A 20 10.09 4.31 7.65
CA GLY A 20 9.37 5.44 8.24
C GLY A 20 8.02 5.62 7.56
N LEU A 21 7.47 6.83 7.56
CA LEU A 21 6.14 7.06 7.00
C LEU A 21 6.10 6.82 5.48
N VAL A 22 5.31 5.84 5.07
CA VAL A 22 4.99 5.56 3.66
C VAL A 22 3.75 6.35 3.27
N LYS A 23 3.84 7.04 2.13
CA LYS A 23 2.70 7.77 1.56
C LYS A 23 1.88 6.86 0.67
N LEU A 24 0.59 6.79 0.97
CA LEU A 24 -0.42 6.03 0.26
C LEU A 24 -1.41 6.98 -0.40
N GLU A 25 -1.81 6.64 -1.61
CA GLU A 25 -2.95 7.27 -2.28
C GLU A 25 -4.02 6.22 -2.51
N VAL A 26 -5.25 6.59 -2.17
CA VAL A 26 -6.44 5.78 -2.32
C VAL A 26 -7.23 6.32 -3.50
N TYR A 27 -7.62 5.41 -4.37
CA TYR A 27 -8.42 5.67 -5.54
C TYR A 27 -9.68 4.80 -5.48
N ASP A 28 -10.76 5.23 -6.12
CA ASP A 28 -11.78 4.27 -6.53
C ASP A 28 -11.18 3.42 -7.65
N TYR A 29 -11.70 2.21 -7.78
CA TYR A 29 -11.26 1.29 -8.81
C TYR A 29 -12.35 1.18 -9.86
N ASP A 30 -12.13 1.89 -10.96
CA ASP A 30 -13.05 1.95 -12.06
C ASP A 30 -12.72 0.92 -13.13
N THR A 31 -13.77 0.30 -13.70
CA THR A 31 -13.60 -0.73 -14.74
C THR A 31 -13.55 -0.13 -16.15
N PHE A 32 -14.21 1.01 -16.35
CA PHE A 32 -14.41 1.61 -17.68
C PHE A 32 -13.91 3.06 -17.80
N SER A 33 -13.53 3.67 -16.69
CA SER A 33 -12.97 5.02 -16.55
C SER A 33 -11.58 4.95 -15.93
N ALA A 34 -10.90 6.10 -15.87
CA ALA A 34 -9.66 6.22 -15.10
C ALA A 34 -10.00 6.36 -13.61
N ASP A 35 -9.26 5.66 -12.76
CA ASP A 35 -9.37 5.76 -11.30
C ASP A 35 -9.26 7.21 -10.81
N ASP A 36 -10.21 7.67 -10.00
CA ASP A 36 -10.24 8.99 -9.38
C ASP A 36 -9.63 8.97 -7.97
N ILE A 37 -8.95 10.06 -7.60
CA ILE A 37 -8.33 10.15 -6.27
C ILE A 37 -9.40 10.34 -5.18
N MET A 38 -9.44 9.42 -4.23
CA MET A 38 -10.35 9.45 -3.08
C MET A 38 -9.68 9.99 -1.81
N GLY A 39 -8.36 9.89 -1.70
CA GLY A 39 -7.63 10.49 -0.58
C GLY A 39 -6.18 10.04 -0.45
N GLU A 40 -5.52 10.62 0.55
CA GLU A 40 -4.14 10.32 0.94
C GLU A 40 -4.09 9.77 2.37
N ALA A 41 -3.16 8.85 2.62
CA ALA A 41 -2.88 8.34 3.95
C ALA A 41 -1.38 8.17 4.18
N GLU A 42 -0.94 8.23 5.43
CA GLU A 42 0.42 7.93 5.83
C GLU A 42 0.43 6.72 6.77
N LEU A 43 1.32 5.77 6.51
CA LEU A 43 1.47 4.56 7.31
C LEU A 43 2.90 4.44 7.82
N ASP A 44 3.07 4.34 9.14
CA ASP A 44 4.35 3.96 9.72
C ASP A 44 4.56 2.45 9.56
N ILE A 45 5.52 2.08 8.72
CA ILE A 45 5.85 0.67 8.46
C ILE A 45 6.87 0.09 9.45
N GLN A 46 7.43 0.89 10.36
CA GLN A 46 8.42 0.40 11.33
C GLN A 46 7.94 -0.77 12.18
N PRO A 47 6.70 -0.76 12.72
CA PRO A 47 6.17 -1.90 13.45
C PRO A 47 6.07 -3.17 12.57
N LEU A 48 5.73 -3.01 11.29
CA LEU A 48 5.61 -4.14 10.34
C LEU A 48 6.98 -4.73 10.03
N VAL A 49 7.98 -3.88 9.75
CA VAL A 49 9.37 -4.29 9.49
C VAL A 49 9.97 -4.95 10.73
N THR A 50 9.79 -4.36 11.90
CA THR A 50 10.28 -4.92 13.18
C THR A 50 9.67 -6.30 13.43
N SER A 51 8.37 -6.46 13.17
CA SER A 51 7.69 -7.75 13.31
C SER A 51 8.21 -8.77 12.30
N ALA A 52 8.39 -8.38 11.05
CA ALA A 52 8.96 -9.25 10.01
C ALA A 52 10.41 -9.64 10.31
N MET A 53 11.22 -8.77 10.91
CA MET A 53 12.59 -9.12 11.32
C MET A 53 12.62 -10.00 12.58
N ALA A 54 11.67 -9.83 13.50
CA ALA A 54 11.60 -10.60 14.73
C ALA A 54 11.03 -12.02 14.53
N PHE A 55 10.16 -12.21 13.53
CA PHE A 55 9.44 -13.46 13.31
C PHE A 55 9.59 -14.04 11.89
N GLY A 56 10.11 -13.28 10.94
CA GLY A 56 10.38 -13.74 9.58
C GLY A 56 11.73 -14.42 9.53
N ASP A 57 11.70 -15.74 9.36
CA ASP A 57 12.87 -16.50 8.97
C ASP A 57 13.40 -15.95 7.62
N PRO A 58 14.62 -15.40 7.58
CA PRO A 58 15.22 -14.82 6.36
C PRO A 58 15.35 -15.82 5.21
N GLU A 59 15.35 -17.13 5.50
CA GLU A 59 15.47 -18.19 4.49
C GLU A 59 14.20 -18.33 3.63
N MET A 60 13.05 -17.78 4.06
CA MET A 60 11.78 -17.87 3.32
C MET A 60 11.70 -16.97 2.08
N PHE A 61 12.64 -16.03 1.92
CA PHE A 61 12.68 -15.07 0.81
C PHE A 61 13.87 -15.31 -0.14
N GLY A 62 14.65 -16.37 0.06
CA GLY A 62 15.86 -16.68 -0.73
C GLY A 62 15.59 -17.13 -2.17
N ASP A 63 14.35 -17.49 -2.50
CA ASP A 63 13.95 -18.08 -3.80
C ASP A 63 12.93 -17.22 -4.58
N MET A 64 12.90 -15.90 -4.39
CA MET A 64 12.13 -14.96 -5.25
C MET A 64 13.00 -14.25 -6.28
#